data_AF-A0A7V3IVK5-F1
#
_entry.id   AF-A0A7V3IVK5-F1
#
_cell.length_a   1.000
_cell.length_b   1.000
_cell.length_c   1.000
_cell.angle_alpha   90.00
_cell.angle_beta   90.00
_cell.angle_gamma   90.00
#
_symmetry.space_group_name_H-M   'P 1'
#
loop_
_entity.id
_entity.type
_entity.pdbx_description
1 polymer ?
#
loop_
_entity_poly.entity_id
_entity_poly.type
_entity_poly.pdbx_seq_one_letter_code
_entity_poly.pdbx_strand_id
1 'polypeptide(L)'
;MTLAEGRQRIDPDFAIEDMWTGAFSGAVLASGFGQLGDGRSFAFRIEGQWLLVEVYRARLSGPVPQAEDVVATQRRSVVDIDVGDERSLAAAVRDLVVLALH
;
A
#
# COMPACT_ATOMS: atom_id res chain seq x y z
N MET A 1 12.58 32.86 15.62
CA MET A 1 11.56 32.22 14.77
C MET A 1 11.90 30.74 14.72
N THR A 2 11.15 29.91 15.43
CA THR A 2 11.40 28.47 15.50
C THR A 2 10.61 27.82 14.37
N LEU A 3 11.31 27.33 13.35
CA LEU A 3 10.71 26.42 12.37
C LEU A 3 10.27 25.19 13.13
N ALA A 4 8.95 24.99 13.24
CA ALA A 4 8.41 23.72 13.67
C ALA A 4 8.93 22.68 12.67
N GLU A 5 9.88 21.87 13.11
CA GLU A 5 10.21 20.61 12.45
C GLU A 5 8.95 19.75 12.55
N GLY A 6 8.05 19.94 11.58
CA GLY A 6 7.10 18.93 11.17
C GLY A 6 7.89 17.78 10.55
N ARG A 7 8.73 17.13 11.36
CA ARG A 7 9.16 15.78 11.10
C ARG A 7 7.87 14.98 11.22
N GLN A 8 7.17 14.85 10.10
CA GLN A 8 6.25 13.75 9.93
C GLN A 8 7.03 12.54 10.42
N ARG A 9 6.53 11.86 11.44
CA ARG A 9 7.02 10.53 11.76
C ARG A 9 6.91 9.78 10.44
N ILE A 10 8.03 9.65 9.75
CA ILE A 10 8.25 8.50 8.91
C ILE A 10 8.12 7.39 9.94
N ASP A 11 6.94 6.76 10.01
CA ASP A 11 6.85 5.45 10.65
C ASP A 11 7.97 4.66 9.98
N PRO A 12 9.07 4.33 10.69
CA PRO A 12 10.16 3.57 10.10
C PRO A 12 9.69 2.17 9.65
N ASP A 13 8.43 1.85 9.95
CA ASP A 13 7.76 0.59 9.79
C ASP A 13 6.90 0.51 8.52
N PHE A 14 6.95 1.46 7.58
CA PHE A 14 6.26 1.33 6.30
C PHE A 14 7.19 1.68 5.13
N ALA A 15 7.41 0.71 4.25
CA ALA A 15 8.18 0.91 3.03
C ALA A 15 7.48 0.23 1.84
N ILE A 16 7.32 0.95 0.74
CA ILE A 16 6.98 0.36 -0.57
C ILE A 16 8.31 0.01 -1.23
N GLU A 17 8.47 -1.24 -1.62
CA GLU A 17 9.70 -1.74 -2.27
C GLU A 17 9.65 -1.58 -3.78
N ASP A 18 8.50 -1.92 -4.36
CA ASP A 18 8.26 -1.80 -5.78
C ASP A 18 6.82 -1.35 -6.02
N MET A 19 6.67 -0.53 -7.04
CA MET A 19 5.44 0.14 -7.42
C MET A 19 5.44 0.30 -8.92
N TRP A 20 4.33 -0.09 -9.52
CA TRP A 20 4.03 0.21 -10.90
C TRP A 20 2.71 0.94 -11.00
N THR A 21 2.72 2.03 -11.78
CA THR A 21 1.53 2.77 -12.20
C THR A 21 1.46 2.79 -13.72
N GLY A 22 0.28 2.59 -14.29
CA GLY A 22 0.07 2.62 -15.74
C GLY A 22 -1.37 2.92 -16.14
N ALA A 23 -1.53 3.54 -17.30
CA ALA A 23 -2.82 3.73 -17.94
C ALA A 23 -2.88 2.90 -19.22
N PHE A 24 -3.79 1.92 -19.27
CA PHE A 24 -3.99 1.04 -20.43
C PHE A 24 -5.43 1.11 -20.91
N SER A 25 -5.64 1.54 -22.16
CA SER A 25 -6.95 1.52 -22.82
C SER A 25 -8.11 2.12 -21.99
N GLY A 26 -7.85 3.21 -21.26
CA GLY A 26 -8.83 3.90 -20.43
C GLY A 26 -8.99 3.34 -19.00
N ALA A 27 -8.31 2.24 -18.68
CA ALA A 27 -8.21 1.73 -17.32
C ALA A 27 -6.93 2.23 -16.65
N VAL A 28 -7.08 2.74 -15.44
CA VAL A 28 -5.95 3.06 -14.55
C VAL A 28 -5.61 1.79 -13.78
N LEU A 29 -4.36 1.36 -13.90
CA LEU A 29 -3.83 0.18 -13.22
C LEU A 29 -2.65 0.60 -12.37
N ALA A 30 -2.60 0.07 -11.15
CA ALA A 30 -1.40 0.16 -10.35
C ALA A 30 -1.28 -1.08 -9.48
N SER A 31 -0.06 -1.46 -9.17
CA SER A 31 0.23 -2.55 -8.25
C SER A 31 1.59 -2.35 -7.59
N GLY A 32 1.80 -3.00 -6.46
CA GLY A 32 3.10 -2.99 -5.81
C GLY A 32 3.07 -3.79 -4.52
N PHE A 33 4.21 -3.81 -3.86
CA PHE A 33 4.39 -4.51 -2.60
C PHE A 33 5.41 -3.80 -1.71
N GLY A 34 5.40 -4.17 -0.44
CA GLY A 34 6.25 -3.55 0.55
C GLY A 34 6.28 -4.30 1.87
N GLN A 35 6.98 -3.70 2.83
CA GLN A 35 7.19 -4.23 4.16
C GLN A 35 6.65 -3.31 5.25
N LEU A 36 6.22 -3.97 6.32
CA LEU A 36 5.88 -3.40 7.61
C LEU A 36 7.01 -3.67 8.61
N GLY A 37 7.24 -2.76 9.55
CA GLY A 37 8.36 -2.85 10.51
C GLY A 37 8.27 -4.00 11.51
N ASP A 38 7.13 -4.68 11.60
CA ASP A 38 6.94 -5.89 12.41
C ASP A 38 7.26 -7.20 11.66
N GLY A 39 7.82 -7.08 10.45
CA GLY A 39 8.20 -8.21 9.59
C GLY A 39 7.06 -8.73 8.73
N ARG A 40 5.87 -8.12 8.77
CA ARG A 40 4.80 -8.39 7.81
C ARG A 40 5.10 -7.73 6.48
N SER A 41 4.59 -8.32 5.40
CA SER A 41 4.60 -7.70 4.08
C SER A 41 3.18 -7.34 3.68
N PHE A 42 3.04 -6.42 2.73
CA PHE A 42 1.75 -6.12 2.10
C PHE A 42 1.90 -6.07 0.59
N ALA A 43 0.79 -6.31 -0.10
CA ALA A 43 0.65 -6.03 -1.52
C ALA A 43 -0.57 -5.14 -1.74
N PHE A 44 -0.52 -4.34 -2.80
CA PHE A 44 -1.65 -3.54 -3.23
C PHE A 44 -1.84 -3.64 -4.73
N ARG A 45 -3.09 -3.46 -5.17
CA ARG A 45 -3.44 -3.40 -6.59
C ARG A 45 -4.71 -2.60 -6.81
N ILE A 46 -4.84 -2.05 -8.00
CA ILE A 46 -6.06 -1.41 -8.46
C ILE A 46 -6.84 -2.38 -9.35
N GLU A 47 -8.07 -2.67 -8.94
CA GLU A 47 -9.05 -3.43 -9.70
C GLU A 47 -10.21 -2.50 -10.07
N GLY A 48 -10.23 -2.04 -11.32
CA GLY A 48 -11.22 -1.06 -11.79
C GLY A 48 -11.06 0.28 -11.06
N GLN A 49 -12.01 0.62 -10.19
CA GLN A 49 -11.99 1.86 -9.40
C GLN A 49 -11.69 1.63 -7.91
N TRP A 50 -11.13 0.46 -7.57
CA TRP A 50 -10.84 0.07 -6.19
C TRP A 50 -9.35 -0.16 -5.99
N LEU A 51 -8.77 0.51 -4.99
CA LEU A 51 -7.48 0.17 -4.43
C LEU A 51 -7.71 -0.89 -3.36
N LEU A 52 -7.10 -2.05 -3.56
CA LEU A 52 -7.09 -3.15 -2.61
C LEU A 52 -5.69 -3.27 -1.99
N VAL A 53 -5.65 -3.48 -0.68
CA VAL A 53 -4.46 -3.80 0.10
C VAL A 53 -4.68 -5.12 0.82
N GLU A 54 -3.69 -5.99 0.74
CA GLU A 54 -3.61 -7.25 1.48
C GLU A 54 -2.36 -7.20 2.36
N VAL A 55 -2.52 -7.49 3.65
CA VAL A 55 -1.42 -7.63 4.60
C VAL A 55 -1.21 -9.10 4.90
N TYR A 56 0.02 -9.56 4.79
CA TYR A 56 0.41 -10.94 5.01
C TYR A 56 1.00 -11.15 6.42
N ARG A 57 0.96 -12.39 6.91
CA ARG A 57 1.65 -12.78 8.16
C ARG A 57 3.17 -12.67 8.01
N ALA A 58 3.86 -12.33 9.11
CA ALA A 58 5.31 -12.09 9.11
C ALA A 58 6.17 -13.34 8.80
N ARG A 59 5.62 -14.54 9.02
CA ARG A 59 6.33 -15.80 8.82
C ARG A 59 5.70 -16.58 7.70
N LEU A 60 5.93 -16.11 6.48
CA LEU A 60 5.48 -16.80 5.27
C LEU A 60 6.17 -18.17 5.17
N SER A 61 5.40 -19.18 4.76
CA SER A 61 5.88 -20.57 4.64
C SER A 61 6.64 -20.84 3.34
N GLY A 62 6.64 -19.88 2.41
CA GLY A 62 7.25 -20.01 1.09
C GLY A 62 7.48 -18.66 0.42
N PRO A 63 8.11 -18.65 -0.77
CA PRO A 63 8.50 -17.41 -1.46
C PRO A 63 7.31 -16.62 -2.02
N VAL A 64 6.17 -17.27 -2.22
CA VAL A 64 4.95 -16.64 -2.76
C VAL A 64 3.85 -16.72 -1.70
N PRO A 65 3.38 -15.59 -1.16
CA PRO A 65 2.23 -15.56 -0.26
C PRO A 65 1.01 -16.22 -0.93
N GLN A 66 0.33 -17.07 -0.18
CA GLN A 66 -0.94 -17.66 -0.57
C GLN A 66 -2.10 -16.91 0.09
N ALA A 67 -3.34 -17.21 -0.32
CA ALA A 67 -4.52 -16.57 0.24
C ALA A 67 -4.64 -16.80 1.76
N GLU A 68 -4.15 -17.93 2.27
CA GLU A 68 -4.15 -18.27 3.69
C GLU A 68 -3.10 -17.48 4.50
N ASP A 69 -2.15 -16.83 3.83
CA ASP A 69 -1.17 -15.96 4.47
C ASP A 69 -1.72 -14.56 4.76
N VAL A 70 -2.88 -14.20 4.19
CA VAL A 70 -3.52 -12.89 4.36
C VAL A 70 -4.14 -12.80 5.75
N VAL A 71 -3.66 -11.84 6.54
CA VAL A 71 -4.18 -11.57 7.90
C VAL A 71 -5.17 -10.41 7.92
N ALA A 72 -5.11 -9.52 6.92
CA ALA A 72 -6.05 -8.43 6.76
C ALA A 72 -6.16 -8.02 5.29
N THR A 73 -7.36 -7.58 4.91
CA THR A 73 -7.65 -7.04 3.58
C THR A 73 -8.48 -5.78 3.74
N GLN A 74 -8.09 -4.72 3.05
CA GLN A 74 -8.87 -3.50 3.03
C GLN A 74 -8.94 -2.90 1.62
N ARG A 75 -10.07 -2.27 1.29
CA ARG A 75 -10.29 -1.62 0.00
C ARG A 75 -10.85 -0.21 0.15
N ARG A 76 -10.48 0.68 -0.77
CA ARG A 76 -11.06 2.02 -0.92
C ARG A 76 -11.28 2.36 -2.38
N SER A 77 -12.15 3.32 -2.65
CA SER A 77 -12.27 3.88 -4.00
C SER A 77 -11.00 4.68 -4.35
N VAL A 78 -10.61 4.66 -5.62
CA VAL A 78 -9.55 5.55 -6.16
C VAL A 78 -10.10 6.85 -6.74
N VAL A 79 -11.41 7.09 -6.63
CA VAL A 79 -11.99 8.39 -6.97
C VAL A 79 -11.31 9.47 -6.13
N ASP A 80 -10.97 10.58 -6.78
CA ASP A 80 -10.24 11.72 -6.22
C ASP A 80 -8.77 11.43 -5.80
N ILE A 81 -8.19 10.30 -6.25
CA ILE A 81 -6.76 10.03 -6.12
C ILE A 81 -6.10 10.19 -7.49
N ASP A 82 -5.02 10.97 -7.55
CA ASP A 82 -4.13 10.95 -8.70
C ASP A 82 -3.26 9.69 -8.67
N VAL A 83 -3.73 8.63 -9.32
CA VAL A 83 -3.00 7.36 -9.40
C VAL A 83 -1.76 7.47 -10.30
N GLY A 84 -1.68 8.47 -11.18
CA GLY A 84 -0.52 8.70 -12.04
C GLY A 84 0.67 9.29 -11.28
N ASP A 85 0.44 9.92 -10.12
CA ASP A 85 1.49 10.35 -9.21
C ASP A 85 1.75 9.26 -8.16
N GLU A 86 2.92 8.63 -8.26
CA GLU A 86 3.41 7.62 -7.32
C GLU A 86 3.31 8.07 -5.86
N ARG A 87 3.52 9.37 -5.58
CA ARG A 87 3.46 9.92 -4.21
C ARG A 87 2.03 9.93 -3.67
N SER A 88 1.07 10.27 -4.53
CA SER A 88 -0.36 10.28 -4.19
C SER A 88 -0.86 8.86 -3.95
N LEU A 89 -0.47 7.91 -4.80
CA LEU A 89 -0.79 6.50 -4.61
C LEU A 89 -0.13 5.92 -3.36
N ALA A 90 1.15 6.22 -3.11
CA ALA A 90 1.87 5.75 -1.93
C ALA A 90 1.22 6.24 -0.63
N ALA A 91 0.79 7.50 -0.58
CA ALA A 91 0.04 8.04 0.56
C ALA A 91 -1.29 7.29 0.75
N ALA A 92 -2.03 7.04 -0.34
CA ALA A 92 -3.28 6.30 -0.29
C ALA A 92 -3.13 4.86 0.21
N VAL A 93 -2.07 4.17 -0.23
CA VAL A 93 -1.70 2.81 0.20
C VAL A 93 -1.34 2.81 1.69
N ARG A 94 -0.50 3.74 2.14
CA ARG A 94 -0.11 3.86 3.56
C ARG A 94 -1.34 4.02 4.44
N ASP A 95 -2.24 4.93 4.09
CA ASP A 95 -3.45 5.19 4.89
C ASP A 95 -4.35 3.95 4.93
N LEU A 96 -4.44 3.20 3.82
CA LEU A 96 -5.24 1.98 3.74
C LEU A 96 -4.62 0.81 4.53
N VAL A 97 -3.30 0.71 4.55
CA VAL A 97 -2.56 -0.23 5.40
C VAL A 97 -2.82 0.07 6.87
N VAL A 98 -2.77 1.33 7.30
CA VAL A 98 -3.10 1.71 8.68
C VAL A 98 -4.52 1.27 9.05
N LEU A 99 -5.49 1.42 8.13
CA LEU A 99 -6.86 0.95 8.34
C LEU A 99 -6.99 -0.58 8.37
N ALA A 100 -6.16 -1.32 7.64
CA ALA A 100 -6.16 -2.78 7.66
C ALA A 100 -5.59 -3.36 8.97
N LEU A 101 -4.83 -2.56 9.73
CA LEU A 101 -4.18 -2.96 10.97
C LEU A 101 -4.94 -2.58 12.25
N HIS A 102 -6.05 -1.85 12.13
CA HIS A 102 -6.95 -1.46 13.22
C HIS A 102 -8.21 -2.32 13.25
#